data_AF-A0A925IJN2-F1
#
_entry.id   AF-A0A925IJN2-F1
#
_cell.length_a   1.000
_cell.length_b   1.000
_cell.length_c   1.000
_cell.angle_alpha   90.00
_cell.angle_beta   90.00
_cell.angle_gamma   90.00
#
_symmetry.space_group_name_H-M   'P 1'
#
loop_
_entity.id
_entity.type
_entity.pdbx_description
1 polymer ?
#
loop_
_entity_poly.entity_id
_entity_poly.type
_entity_poly.pdbx_seq_one_letter_code
_entity_poly.pdbx_strand_id
1 'polypeptide(L)'
;MKRAIKAGVTIVHGSDDYTDIRLPFGEMPLHNIIAYSLAGLSVPEVLKTATINAANHLRWGNRIGIIKKGYWADIIAVEGDLEKDIRALLNTRFVMKGGKLVVNK
;
A
#
# COMPACT_ATOMS: atom_id res chain seq x y z
N MET A 1 10.49 -0.82 13.70
CA MET A 1 10.92 -1.11 12.31
C MET A 1 12.36 -1.58 12.18
N LYS A 2 13.39 -0.79 12.54
CA LYS A 2 14.81 -1.11 12.32
C LYS A 2 15.25 -2.53 12.74
N ARG A 3 14.81 -3.01 13.90
CA ARG A 3 15.10 -4.39 14.37
C ARG A 3 14.47 -5.45 13.48
N ALA A 4 13.23 -5.26 13.05
CA ALA A 4 12.50 -6.16 12.16
C ALA A 4 13.18 -6.23 10.78
N ILE A 5 13.52 -5.07 10.20
CA ILE A 5 14.28 -4.98 8.94
C ILE A 5 15.61 -5.74 9.07
N LYS A 6 16.38 -5.48 10.13
CA LYS A 6 17.67 -6.15 10.38
C LYS A 6 17.53 -7.67 10.54
N ALA A 7 16.40 -8.13 11.08
CA ALA A 7 16.10 -9.55 11.26
C ALA A 7 15.54 -10.22 9.98
N GLY A 8 15.30 -9.47 8.91
CA GLY A 8 14.78 -10.01 7.64
C GLY A 8 13.34 -10.52 7.72
N VAL A 9 12.55 -10.09 8.72
CA VAL A 9 11.15 -10.53 8.84
C VAL A 9 10.29 -9.89 7.76
N THR A 10 9.32 -10.63 7.26
CA THR A 10 8.31 -10.07 6.34
C THR A 10 7.42 -9.09 7.08
N ILE A 11 7.30 -7.88 6.53
CA ILE A 11 6.47 -6.80 7.08
C ILE A 11 5.18 -6.71 6.27
N VAL A 12 4.04 -6.70 6.97
CA VAL A 12 2.70 -6.53 6.41
C VAL A 12 2.10 -5.25 6.98
N HIS A 13 1.49 -4.44 6.14
CA HIS A 13 0.81 -3.22 6.58
C HIS A 13 -0.53 -3.55 7.23
N GLY A 14 -0.74 -3.01 8.42
CA GLY A 14 -1.99 -3.05 9.17
C GLY A 14 -2.08 -1.76 9.98
N SER A 15 -3.27 -1.17 10.03
CA SER A 15 -3.42 0.21 10.48
C SER A 15 -4.15 0.33 11.81
N ASP A 16 -4.93 -0.68 12.21
CA ASP A 16 -5.85 -0.60 13.34
C ASP A 16 -6.78 0.63 13.26
N ASP A 17 -7.15 1.01 12.03
CA ASP A 17 -8.03 2.15 11.75
C ASP A 17 -9.51 1.75 11.96
N TYR A 18 -9.92 1.72 13.22
CA TYR A 18 -11.31 1.47 13.63
C TYR A 18 -11.84 2.54 14.60
N THR A 19 -11.00 3.50 15.00
CA THR A 19 -11.35 4.56 15.95
C THR A 19 -11.67 5.84 15.19
N ASP A 20 -12.77 6.52 15.52
CA ASP A 20 -13.08 7.83 14.94
C ASP A 20 -12.14 8.91 15.50
N ILE A 21 -11.11 9.20 14.73
CA ILE A 21 -10.12 10.25 15.01
C ILE A 21 -10.37 11.53 14.19
N ARG A 22 -11.55 11.68 13.58
CA ARG A 22 -11.95 12.84 12.74
C ARG A 22 -11.06 13.08 11.52
N LEU A 23 -10.50 12.01 10.94
CA LEU A 23 -9.85 12.03 9.63
C LEU A 23 -10.75 11.38 8.56
N PRO A 24 -10.63 11.75 7.28
CA PRO A 24 -11.26 11.02 6.19
C PRO A 24 -10.91 9.52 6.24
N PHE A 25 -11.92 8.67 6.01
CA PHE A 25 -11.72 7.23 6.03
C PHE A 25 -10.64 6.80 5.03
N GLY A 26 -9.68 5.99 5.49
CA GLY A 26 -8.57 5.52 4.66
C GLY A 26 -7.39 6.48 4.56
N GLU A 27 -7.44 7.67 5.15
CA GLU A 27 -6.28 8.57 5.18
C GLU A 27 -5.22 8.09 6.19
N MET A 28 -5.64 7.69 7.38
CA MET A 28 -4.75 7.18 8.42
C MET A 28 -3.89 5.97 7.95
N PRO A 29 -4.42 4.94 7.27
CA PRO A 29 -3.59 3.86 6.75
C PRO A 29 -2.56 4.33 5.71
N LEU A 30 -2.83 5.40 4.94
CA LEU A 30 -1.82 5.97 4.03
C LEU A 30 -0.68 6.62 4.81
N HIS A 31 -0.99 7.35 5.89
CA HIS A 31 0.03 7.92 6.78
C HIS A 31 0.91 6.82 7.42
N ASN A 32 0.35 5.66 7.76
CA ASN A 32 1.13 4.52 8.26
C ASN A 32 2.13 3.99 7.22
N ILE A 33 1.70 3.85 5.96
CA ILE A 33 2.57 3.45 4.85
C ILE A 33 3.71 4.47 4.65
N ILE A 34 3.40 5.77 4.68
CA ILE A 34 4.40 6.85 4.61
C ILE A 34 5.39 6.75 5.77
N ALA A 35 4.91 6.48 6.99
CA ALA A 35 5.76 6.31 8.16
C ALA A 35 6.73 5.13 8.03
N TYR A 36 6.38 4.06 7.30
CA TYR A 36 7.29 2.94 7.04
C TYR A 36 8.49 3.36 6.18
N SER A 37 8.26 4.23 5.19
CA SER A 37 9.34 4.83 4.40
C SER A 37 10.27 5.67 5.28
N LEU A 38 9.69 6.54 6.12
CA LEU A 38 10.45 7.36 7.08
C LEU A 38 11.22 6.51 8.11
N ALA A 39 10.73 5.30 8.39
CA ALA A 39 11.39 4.35 9.28
C ALA A 39 12.52 3.55 8.62
N GLY A 40 12.80 3.78 7.33
CA GLY A 40 13.96 3.27 6.61
C GLY A 40 13.69 2.19 5.56
N LEU A 41 12.43 1.96 5.17
CA LEU A 41 12.12 1.09 4.03
C LEU A 41 12.23 1.89 2.73
N SER A 42 12.81 1.28 1.69
CA SER A 42 12.73 1.80 0.33
C SER A 42 11.30 1.80 -0.19
N VAL A 43 10.99 2.62 -1.20
CA VAL A 43 9.64 2.69 -1.78
C VAL A 43 9.13 1.32 -2.25
N PRO A 44 9.91 0.49 -2.96
CA PRO A 44 9.46 -0.85 -3.32
C PRO A 44 9.17 -1.74 -2.11
N GLU A 45 9.94 -1.64 -1.02
CA GLU A 45 9.68 -2.40 0.21
C GLU A 45 8.40 -1.94 0.90
N VAL A 46 8.17 -0.63 0.99
CA VAL A 46 6.95 -0.02 1.53
C VAL A 46 5.73 -0.52 0.75
N LEU A 47 5.75 -0.42 -0.58
CA LEU A 47 4.66 -0.87 -1.42
C LEU A 47 4.38 -2.37 -1.26
N LYS A 48 5.42 -3.21 -1.13
CA LYS A 48 5.26 -4.65 -0.87
C LYS A 48 4.50 -4.93 0.43
N THR A 49 4.69 -4.12 1.48
CA THR A 49 3.98 -4.32 2.77
C THR A 49 2.46 -4.27 2.63
N ALA A 50 1.95 -3.41 1.73
CA ALA A 50 0.52 -3.21 1.50
C ALA A 50 -0.01 -3.94 0.25
N THR A 51 0.84 -4.65 -0.49
CA THR A 51 0.48 -5.37 -1.71
C THR A 51 0.77 -6.86 -1.56
N ILE A 52 1.86 -7.37 -2.14
CA ILE A 52 2.13 -8.82 -2.19
C ILE A 52 2.36 -9.45 -0.81
N ASN A 53 2.95 -8.74 0.15
CA ASN A 53 3.15 -9.29 1.50
C ASN A 53 1.79 -9.49 2.19
N ALA A 54 0.90 -8.49 2.10
CA ALA A 54 -0.46 -8.57 2.62
C ALA A 54 -1.28 -9.67 1.91
N ALA A 55 -1.20 -9.74 0.58
CA ALA A 55 -1.87 -10.78 -0.20
C ALA A 55 -1.40 -12.19 0.22
N ASN A 56 -0.09 -12.39 0.40
CA ASN A 56 0.45 -13.66 0.87
C ASN A 56 -0.01 -14.00 2.29
N HIS A 57 -0.01 -13.01 3.19
CA HIS A 57 -0.48 -13.19 4.57
C HIS A 57 -1.95 -13.61 4.63
N LEU A 58 -2.79 -13.06 3.74
CA LEU A 58 -4.20 -13.43 3.57
C LEU A 58 -4.42 -14.72 2.76
N ARG A 59 -3.35 -15.39 2.32
CA ARG A 59 -3.40 -16.58 1.42
C ARG A 59 -4.03 -16.29 0.06
N TRP A 60 -3.95 -15.05 -0.42
CA TRP A 60 -4.45 -14.57 -1.70
C TRP A 60 -3.34 -14.17 -2.68
N GLY A 61 -2.10 -14.57 -2.40
CA GLY A 61 -0.91 -14.27 -3.21
C GLY A 61 -0.96 -14.76 -4.67
N ASN A 62 -1.96 -15.59 -5.02
CA ASN A 62 -2.24 -16.03 -6.39
C ASN A 62 -3.45 -15.33 -7.03
N ARG A 63 -4.00 -14.29 -6.39
CA ARG A 63 -5.20 -13.55 -6.84
C ARG A 63 -4.96 -12.05 -6.96
N ILE A 64 -4.26 -11.45 -6.00
CA ILE A 64 -4.04 -9.99 -5.89
C ILE A 64 -2.61 -9.65 -5.44
N GLY A 65 -2.28 -8.36 -5.37
CA GLY A 65 -1.04 -7.85 -4.76
C GLY A 65 0.13 -7.69 -5.72
N ILE A 66 0.01 -8.12 -6.98
CA ILE A 66 0.97 -7.85 -8.05
C ILE A 66 0.24 -7.62 -9.38
N ILE A 67 0.82 -6.79 -10.25
CA ILE A 67 0.35 -6.61 -11.63
C ILE A 67 0.90 -7.77 -12.46
N LYS A 68 0.08 -8.80 -12.69
CA LYS A 68 0.46 -10.01 -13.44
C LYS A 68 -0.77 -10.63 -14.13
N LYS A 69 -0.57 -11.23 -15.30
CA LYS A 69 -1.63 -11.99 -15.99
C LYS A 69 -2.22 -13.06 -15.07
N GLY A 70 -3.56 -13.15 -15.03
CA GLY A 70 -4.29 -14.10 -14.20
C GLY A 70 -4.65 -13.60 -12.80
N TYR A 71 -4.20 -12.40 -12.41
CA TYR A 71 -4.55 -11.73 -11.17
C TYR A 71 -5.71 -10.76 -11.42
N TRP A 72 -6.42 -10.35 -10.36
CA TRP A 72 -7.45 -9.33 -10.48
C TRP A 72 -6.82 -8.00 -10.89
N ALA A 73 -7.53 -7.26 -11.74
CA ALA A 73 -7.13 -5.92 -12.15
C ALA A 73 -7.51 -4.89 -11.07
N ASP A 74 -6.79 -4.96 -9.95
CA ASP A 74 -6.83 -4.00 -8.84
C ASP A 74 -5.62 -3.08 -8.95
N ILE A 75 -5.82 -1.85 -9.42
CA ILE A 75 -4.75 -0.92 -9.79
C ILE A 75 -5.09 0.48 -9.28
N ILE A 76 -4.08 1.17 -8.74
CA ILE A 76 -4.15 2.60 -8.47
C ILE A 76 -3.11 3.34 -9.31
N ALA A 77 -3.36 4.61 -9.59
CA ALA A 77 -2.31 5.53 -10.06
C ALA A 77 -2.33 6.81 -9.23
N VAL A 78 -1.12 7.30 -8.96
CA VAL A 78 -0.86 8.48 -8.16
C VAL A 78 -0.24 9.56 -9.03
N GLU A 79 -0.54 10.82 -8.75
CA GLU A 79 0.12 11.94 -9.39
C GLU A 79 1.30 12.39 -8.52
N GLY A 80 2.51 12.27 -9.09
CA GLY A 80 3.78 12.52 -8.43
C GLY A 80 4.75 11.35 -8.59
N ASP A 81 5.98 11.54 -8.14
CA ASP A 81 7.04 10.52 -8.19
C ASP A 81 7.27 9.95 -6.79
N LEU A 82 6.89 8.69 -6.59
CA LEU A 82 6.97 8.02 -5.28
C LEU A 82 8.41 7.88 -4.78
N GLU A 83 9.39 7.71 -5.68
CA GLU A 83 10.82 7.58 -5.31
C GLU A 83 11.37 8.92 -4.78
N LYS A 84 10.76 10.05 -5.18
CA LYS A 84 11.12 11.39 -4.68
C LYS A 84 10.34 11.77 -3.43
N ASP A 85 9.03 11.49 -3.40
CA ASP A 85 8.19 11.74 -2.24
C ASP A 85 7.07 10.69 -2.13
N ILE A 86 7.20 9.80 -1.16
CA ILE A 86 6.21 8.75 -0.87
C ILE A 86 4.83 9.34 -0.53
N ARG A 87 4.74 10.63 -0.14
CA ARG A 87 3.46 11.31 0.11
C ARG A 87 2.60 11.45 -1.14
N ALA A 88 3.15 11.25 -2.34
CA ALA A 88 2.36 11.18 -3.57
C ALA A 88 1.25 10.11 -3.50
N LEU A 89 1.33 9.11 -2.61
CA LEU A 89 0.23 8.19 -2.30
C LEU A 89 -1.08 8.90 -1.89
N LEU A 90 -1.00 10.03 -1.19
CA LEU A 90 -2.16 10.85 -0.84
C LEU A 90 -2.81 11.49 -2.07
N ASN A 91 -2.08 11.58 -3.18
CA ASN A 91 -2.53 12.14 -4.44
C ASN A 91 -2.96 11.06 -5.45
N THR A 92 -3.73 10.08 -4.98
CA THR A 92 -4.29 9.03 -5.84
C THR A 92 -5.36 9.61 -6.78
N ARG A 93 -5.13 9.51 -8.10
CA ARG A 93 -6.02 10.04 -9.16
C ARG A 93 -6.84 8.98 -9.86
N PHE A 94 -6.39 7.73 -9.81
CA PHE A 94 -7.02 6.60 -10.48
C PHE A 94 -7.17 5.42 -9.52
N VAL A 95 -8.35 4.79 -9.52
CA VAL A 95 -8.61 3.53 -8.80
C VAL A 95 -9.44 2.62 -9.68
N MET A 96 -8.92 1.42 -9.92
CA MET A 96 -9.60 0.30 -10.56
C MET A 96 -9.68 -0.88 -9.59
N LYS A 97 -10.85 -1.51 -9.52
CA LYS A 97 -11.10 -2.71 -8.71
C LYS A 97 -11.77 -3.79 -9.55
N GLY A 98 -11.16 -4.96 -9.65
CA GLY A 98 -11.65 -6.09 -10.43
C GLY A 98 -11.85 -5.74 -11.90
N GLY A 99 -11.03 -4.85 -12.47
CA GLY A 99 -11.17 -4.36 -13.84
C GLY A 99 -12.21 -3.26 -14.05
N LYS A 100 -12.90 -2.83 -12.99
CA LYS A 100 -13.89 -1.74 -13.06
C LYS A 100 -13.27 -0.45 -12.52
N LEU A 101 -13.45 0.63 -13.28
CA LEU A 101 -13.05 1.97 -12.87
C LEU A 101 -13.93 2.47 -11.72
N VAL A 102 -13.32 2.90 -10.62
CA VAL A 102 -14.00 3.43 -9.43
C VAL A 102 -13.75 4.94 -9.29
N VAL A 103 -12.51 5.37 -9.55
CA VAL A 103 -12.10 6.78 -9.48
C VAL A 103 -11.30 7.13 -10.72
N ASN A 104 -11.62 8.27 -11.34
CA ASN A 104 -10.85 8.91 -12.40
C ASN A 104 -10.99 10.42 -12.24
N LYS A 105 -9.98 11.07 -11.65
CA LYS A 105 -9.98 12.49 -11.32
C LYS A 105 -9.00 13.24 -12.21
#